data_AF-A0A2M7LJ92-F1
#
_entry.id   AF-A0A2M7LJ92-F1
#
_cell.length_a   1.000
_cell.length_b   1.000
_cell.length_c   1.000
_cell.angle_alpha   90.00
_cell.angle_beta   90.00
_cell.angle_gamma   90.00
#
_symmetry.space_group_name_H-M   'P 1'
#
loop_
_entity.id
_entity.type
_entity.pdbx_description
1 polymer ?
#
loop_
_entity_poly.entity_id
_entity_poly.type
_entity_poly.pdbx_seq_one_letter_code
_entity_poly.pdbx_strand_id
1 'polypeptide(L)'
;MRIEIDQSGKVEDTNRKTVVALTNSKKFTVLINTREKRKLQEKFRLIGQPKIFVYYVFATLLYLVIKYSGNLKNKIYIDIEYTGQTKIIEKILFDLVGEKLLIEWIKVGKQSKSHDLGYKVFVGKLKADKVIDAKFIENLINKKTGGYLNSRLKLENRYSAPVIKRSVTNLKKKSRI
;
A
#
# COMPACT_ATOMS: atom_id res chain seq x y z
N MET A 1 -22.90 -4.10 12.37
CA MET A 1 -21.53 -4.50 12.77
C MET A 1 -20.57 -3.40 12.34
N ARG A 2 -19.70 -2.91 13.24
CA ARG A 2 -18.71 -1.87 12.92
C ARG A 2 -17.43 -2.52 12.41
N ILE A 3 -17.01 -2.16 11.20
CA ILE A 3 -15.75 -2.62 10.59
C ILE A 3 -14.76 -1.48 10.67
N GLU A 4 -13.70 -1.65 11.45
CA GLU A 4 -12.64 -0.65 11.60
C GLU A 4 -11.36 -1.12 10.93
N ILE A 5 -10.70 -0.21 10.22
CA ILE A 5 -9.41 -0.46 9.56
C ILE A 5 -8.44 0.62 9.98
N ASP A 6 -7.24 0.20 10.38
CA ASP A 6 -6.14 1.10 10.75
C ASP A 6 -4.82 0.61 10.15
N GLN A 7 -3.86 1.53 10.04
CA GLN A 7 -2.52 1.29 9.51
C GLN A 7 -1.46 1.45 10.61
N SER A 8 -0.42 0.64 10.53
CA SER A 8 0.81 0.83 11.29
C SER A 8 2.01 0.86 10.36
N GLY A 9 2.71 2.01 10.36
CA GLY A 9 3.86 2.30 9.51
C GLY A 9 3.45 2.77 8.11
N LYS A 10 3.89 3.97 7.72
CA LYS A 10 3.51 4.59 6.45
C LYS A 10 4.06 3.84 5.24
N VAL A 11 3.33 3.86 4.12
CA VAL A 11 3.78 3.19 2.88
C VAL A 11 5.05 3.84 2.34
N GLU A 12 5.11 5.17 2.34
CA GLU A 12 6.25 5.98 1.91
C GLU A 12 7.51 5.78 2.77
N ASP A 13 7.35 5.33 4.02
CA ASP A 13 8.45 4.96 4.92
C ASP A 13 9.05 3.63 4.50
N THR A 14 9.77 3.62 3.38
CA THR A 14 10.37 2.42 2.77
C THR A 14 11.56 1.86 3.55
N ASN A 15 11.85 2.37 4.75
CA ASN A 15 12.75 1.80 5.74
C ASN A 15 12.03 0.95 6.80
N ARG A 16 10.70 1.06 6.90
CA ARG A 16 9.85 0.31 7.83
C ARG A 16 8.89 -0.58 7.04
N LYS A 17 8.34 -1.62 7.66
CA LYS A 17 7.21 -2.37 7.08
C LYS A 17 5.91 -1.58 7.23
N THR A 18 4.86 -2.02 6.55
CA THR A 18 3.51 -1.46 6.70
C THR A 18 2.56 -2.60 7.00
N VAL A 19 1.68 -2.39 7.99
CA VAL A 19 0.62 -3.32 8.36
C VAL A 19 -0.71 -2.58 8.23
N VAL A 20 -1.69 -3.20 7.59
CA VAL A 20 -3.08 -2.75 7.61
C VAL A 20 -3.89 -3.82 8.34
N ALA A 21 -4.63 -3.40 9.35
CA ALA A 21 -5.38 -4.27 10.24
C ALA A 21 -6.87 -3.95 10.17
N LEU A 22 -7.69 -4.98 10.06
CA LEU A 22 -9.13 -4.91 10.13
C LEU A 22 -9.62 -5.59 11.41
N THR A 23 -10.56 -4.94 12.10
CA THR A 23 -11.27 -5.51 13.23
C THR A 23 -12.77 -5.30 13.12
N ASN A 24 -13.52 -6.38 13.31
CA ASN A 24 -14.97 -6.43 13.52
C ASN A 24 -15.27 -7.59 14.49
N SER A 25 -16.20 -8.50 14.15
CA SER A 25 -16.31 -9.80 14.84
C SER A 25 -15.13 -10.75 14.55
N LYS A 26 -14.34 -10.44 13.53
CA LYS A 26 -13.11 -11.11 13.11
C LYS A 26 -11.93 -10.13 13.15
N LYS A 27 -10.72 -10.68 13.06
CA LYS A 27 -9.47 -9.93 13.00
C LYS A 27 -8.71 -10.40 11.76
N PHE A 28 -8.15 -9.46 11.01
CA PHE A 28 -7.33 -9.81 9.86
C PHE A 28 -6.29 -8.73 9.59
N THR A 29 -5.09 -9.14 9.20
CA THR A 29 -3.96 -8.26 8.97
C THR A 29 -3.24 -8.58 7.67
N VAL A 30 -2.85 -7.53 6.95
CA VAL A 30 -2.01 -7.63 5.76
C VAL A 30 -0.75 -6.82 5.99
N LEU A 31 0.39 -7.42 5.67
CA LEU A 31 1.70 -6.84 5.87
C LEU A 31 2.46 -6.76 4.55
N ILE A 32 3.11 -5.63 4.29
CA ILE A 32 4.11 -5.48 3.25
C ILE A 32 5.47 -5.10 3.85
N ASN A 33 6.50 -5.86 3.47
CA ASN A 33 7.86 -5.67 3.97
C ASN A 33 8.57 -4.50 3.31
N THR A 34 9.56 -3.95 4.01
CA THR A 34 10.48 -2.89 3.56
C THR A 34 11.04 -3.16 2.15
N ARG A 35 11.54 -4.38 1.89
CA ARG A 35 12.11 -4.79 0.59
C ARG A 35 11.09 -4.67 -0.55
N GLU A 36 9.86 -5.08 -0.29
CA GLU A 36 8.79 -5.12 -1.30
C GLU A 36 8.27 -3.71 -1.59
N LYS A 37 8.16 -2.85 -0.56
CA LYS A 37 7.85 -1.42 -0.75
C LYS A 37 8.88 -0.71 -1.63
N ARG A 38 10.18 -1.00 -1.44
CA ARG A 38 11.26 -0.43 -2.27
C ARG A 38 11.15 -0.86 -3.73
N LYS A 39 10.87 -2.14 -3.99
CA LYS A 39 10.65 -2.64 -5.36
C LYS A 39 9.50 -1.91 -6.06
N LEU A 40 8.38 -1.76 -5.36
CA LEU A 40 7.21 -1.06 -5.89
C LEU A 40 7.50 0.41 -6.14
N GLN A 41 8.08 1.12 -5.16
CA GLN A 41 8.45 2.53 -5.32
C GLN A 41 9.36 2.72 -6.54
N GLU A 42 10.32 1.82 -6.74
CA GLU A 42 11.22 1.84 -7.89
C GLU A 42 10.50 1.61 -9.22
N LYS A 43 9.55 0.68 -9.26
CA LYS A 43 8.69 0.46 -10.43
C LYS A 43 7.87 1.71 -10.77
N PHE A 44 7.27 2.35 -9.77
CA PHE A 44 6.50 3.58 -9.94
C PHE A 44 7.37 4.76 -10.37
N ARG A 45 8.63 4.84 -9.91
CA ARG A 45 9.62 5.80 -10.41
C ARG A 45 9.92 5.57 -11.88
N LEU A 46 10.17 4.33 -12.30
CA LEU A 46 10.49 3.99 -13.69
C LEU A 46 9.37 4.40 -14.67
N ILE A 47 8.10 4.35 -14.26
CA ILE A 47 6.98 4.81 -15.09
C ILE A 47 6.68 6.32 -14.97
N GLY A 48 7.52 7.08 -14.25
CA GLY A 48 7.36 8.53 -14.10
C GLY A 48 6.31 8.96 -13.09
N GLN A 49 5.85 8.06 -12.21
CA GLN A 49 4.75 8.34 -11.28
C GLN A 49 5.09 7.95 -9.84
N PRO A 50 6.17 8.51 -9.26
CA PRO A 50 6.61 8.16 -7.91
C PRO A 50 5.59 8.50 -6.81
N LYS A 51 4.73 9.51 -7.02
CA LYS A 51 3.75 9.95 -6.02
C LYS A 51 2.58 8.97 -5.86
N ILE A 52 2.12 8.37 -6.96
CA ILE A 52 0.91 7.54 -6.96
C ILE A 52 1.15 6.14 -6.35
N PHE A 53 2.42 5.73 -6.22
CA PHE A 53 2.88 4.54 -5.50
C PHE A 53 2.17 4.36 -4.15
N VAL A 54 2.15 5.42 -3.33
CA VAL A 54 1.61 5.38 -1.96
C VAL A 54 0.14 4.98 -1.98
N TYR A 55 -0.64 5.62 -2.85
CA TYR A 55 -2.08 5.41 -2.93
C TYR A 55 -2.45 4.05 -3.50
N TYR A 56 -1.73 3.59 -4.53
CA TYR A 56 -1.98 2.25 -5.09
C TYR A 56 -1.64 1.14 -4.10
N VAL A 57 -0.53 1.25 -3.39
CA VAL A 57 -0.14 0.25 -2.40
C VAL A 57 -1.09 0.26 -1.21
N PHE A 58 -1.42 1.44 -0.67
CA PHE A 58 -2.37 1.55 0.43
C PHE A 58 -3.76 1.03 0.04
N ALA A 59 -4.30 1.45 -1.11
CA ALA A 59 -5.58 0.96 -1.61
C ALA A 59 -5.57 -0.56 -1.85
N THR A 60 -4.45 -1.13 -2.30
CA THR A 60 -4.31 -2.59 -2.46
C THR A 60 -4.34 -3.31 -1.12
N LEU A 61 -3.67 -2.77 -0.09
CA LEU A 61 -3.71 -3.33 1.26
C LEU A 61 -5.13 -3.26 1.85
N LEU A 62 -5.81 -2.13 1.68
CA LEU A 62 -7.21 -1.94 2.07
C LEU A 62 -8.13 -2.96 1.35
N TYR A 63 -8.01 -3.09 0.03
CA TYR A 63 -8.76 -4.06 -0.77
C TYR A 63 -8.62 -5.47 -0.20
N LEU A 64 -7.40 -5.88 0.17
CA LEU A 64 -7.18 -7.21 0.73
C LEU A 64 -7.91 -7.39 2.05
N VAL A 65 -7.69 -6.51 3.05
CA VAL A 65 -8.36 -6.67 4.35
C VAL A 65 -9.89 -6.63 4.20
N ILE A 66 -10.41 -5.74 3.35
CA ILE A 66 -11.85 -5.60 3.08
C ILE A 66 -12.39 -6.88 2.42
N LYS A 67 -11.71 -7.44 1.42
CA LYS A 67 -12.10 -8.70 0.78
C LYS A 67 -12.14 -9.86 1.78
N TYR A 68 -11.17 -9.92 2.70
CA TYR A 68 -11.15 -10.94 3.76
C TYR A 68 -12.27 -10.78 4.80
N SER A 69 -12.81 -9.56 4.98
CA SER A 69 -13.94 -9.34 5.90
C SER A 69 -15.21 -10.07 5.46
N GLY A 70 -15.34 -10.39 4.15
CA GLY A 70 -16.46 -11.11 3.57
C GLY A 70 -17.78 -10.33 3.53
N ASN A 71 -17.81 -9.05 3.94
CA ASN A 71 -19.03 -8.25 3.96
C ASN A 71 -18.79 -6.81 3.47
N LEU A 72 -18.98 -6.61 2.17
CA LEU A 72 -18.79 -5.34 1.48
C LEU A 72 -19.97 -4.36 1.62
N LYS A 73 -21.12 -4.83 2.15
CA LYS A 73 -22.35 -4.04 2.29
C LYS A 73 -22.40 -3.20 3.56
N ASN A 74 -21.55 -3.50 4.55
CA ASN A 74 -21.50 -2.75 5.79
C ASN A 74 -20.68 -1.46 5.63
N LYS A 75 -20.98 -0.47 6.48
CA LYS A 75 -20.18 0.73 6.61
C LYS A 75 -18.78 0.39 7.17
N ILE A 76 -17.74 0.86 6.49
CA ILE A 76 -16.32 0.62 6.81
C ILE A 76 -15.71 1.93 7.30
N TYR A 77 -15.13 1.90 8.49
CA TYR A 77 -14.47 3.04 9.11
C TYR A 77 -12.96 2.90 8.91
N ILE A 78 -12.36 3.83 8.19
CA ILE A 78 -10.92 3.80 7.86
C ILE A 78 -10.24 5.01 8.49
N ASP A 79 -9.08 4.79 9.11
CA ASP A 79 -8.28 5.89 9.64
C ASP A 79 -7.83 6.87 8.54
N ILE A 80 -7.87 8.17 8.84
CA ILE A 80 -7.38 9.22 7.95
C ILE A 80 -5.85 9.25 8.01
N GLU A 81 -5.22 8.34 7.28
CA GLU A 81 -3.75 8.26 7.22
C GLU A 81 -3.15 9.26 6.22
N TYR A 82 -3.89 9.55 5.14
CA TYR A 82 -3.45 10.39 4.01
C TYR A 82 -4.42 11.56 3.80
N THR A 83 -4.30 12.60 4.61
CA THR A 83 -5.15 13.79 4.56
C THR A 83 -5.18 14.42 3.16
N GLY A 84 -6.39 14.70 2.65
CA GLY A 84 -6.60 15.29 1.32
C GLY A 84 -6.50 14.31 0.15
N GLN A 85 -6.19 13.03 0.39
CA GLN A 85 -5.99 12.02 -0.65
C GLN A 85 -7.03 10.88 -0.60
N THR A 86 -8.06 11.02 0.24
CA THR A 86 -9.12 10.00 0.40
C THR A 86 -9.83 9.71 -0.92
N LYS A 87 -10.16 10.74 -1.72
CA LYS A 87 -10.83 10.58 -3.02
C LYS A 87 -10.03 9.74 -4.03
N ILE A 88 -8.71 9.91 -4.10
CA ILE A 88 -7.88 9.11 -5.01
C ILE A 88 -7.79 7.66 -4.53
N ILE A 89 -7.69 7.44 -3.22
CA ILE A 89 -7.69 6.11 -2.62
C ILE A 89 -9.03 5.40 -2.84
N GLU A 90 -10.15 6.09 -2.65
CA GLU A 90 -11.50 5.58 -2.92
C GLU A 90 -11.69 5.20 -4.39
N LYS A 91 -11.21 6.03 -5.32
CA LYS A 91 -11.26 5.71 -6.76
C LYS A 91 -10.49 4.43 -7.07
N ILE A 92 -9.26 4.29 -6.58
CA ILE A 92 -8.46 3.08 -6.78
C ILE A 92 -9.14 1.86 -6.13
N LEU A 93 -9.71 2.02 -4.94
CA LEU A 93 -10.46 0.96 -4.27
C LEU A 93 -11.68 0.52 -5.08
N PHE A 94 -12.44 1.47 -5.64
CA PHE A 94 -13.56 1.18 -6.52
C PHE A 94 -13.11 0.35 -7.73
N ASP A 95 -12.01 0.74 -8.39
CA ASP A 95 -11.46 -0.01 -9.54
C ASP A 95 -11.03 -1.44 -9.15
N LEU A 96 -10.46 -1.62 -7.94
CA LEU A 96 -10.03 -2.92 -7.42
C LEU A 96 -11.22 -3.83 -7.05
N VAL A 97 -12.22 -3.28 -6.37
CA VAL A 97 -13.38 -4.01 -5.83
C VAL A 97 -14.40 -4.29 -6.95
N GLY A 98 -14.70 -3.29 -7.79
CA GLY A 98 -15.71 -3.35 -8.84
C GLY A 98 -17.11 -2.91 -8.41
N GLU A 99 -17.28 -2.48 -7.16
CA GLU A 99 -18.54 -1.93 -6.64
C GLU A 99 -18.28 -0.80 -5.62
N LYS A 100 -19.31 0.00 -5.36
CA LYS A 100 -19.23 1.13 -4.43
C LYS A 100 -19.22 0.64 -2.98
N LEU A 101 -18.16 0.96 -2.25
CA LEU A 101 -18.05 0.72 -0.82
C LEU A 101 -18.65 1.89 -0.01
N LEU A 102 -19.24 1.58 1.15
CA LEU A 102 -19.70 2.57 2.13
C LEU A 102 -18.55 2.89 3.09
N ILE A 103 -17.64 3.79 2.69
CA ILE A 103 -16.48 4.19 3.48
C ILE A 103 -16.77 5.47 4.26
N GLU A 104 -16.40 5.48 5.54
CA GLU A 104 -16.32 6.67 6.37
C GLU A 104 -14.88 6.84 6.87
N TRP A 105 -14.26 7.94 6.48
CA TRP A 105 -12.93 8.30 6.94
C TRP A 105 -13.02 8.99 8.29
N ILE A 106 -12.40 8.40 9.31
CA ILE A 106 -12.43 8.92 10.68
C ILE A 106 -11.01 9.01 11.23
N LYS A 107 -10.81 9.72 12.35
CA LYS A 107 -9.59 9.56 13.15
C LYS A 107 -9.79 8.36 14.08
N VAL A 108 -9.22 7.22 13.71
CA VAL A 108 -9.19 6.03 14.55
C VAL A 108 -8.18 6.29 15.67
N GLY A 109 -8.68 6.47 16.89
CA GLY A 109 -7.83 6.73 18.04
C GLY A 109 -6.93 5.54 18.38
N LYS A 110 -5.81 5.80 19.08
CA LYS A 110 -4.83 4.79 19.52
C LYS A 110 -5.39 3.66 20.41
N GLN A 111 -6.59 3.84 20.95
CA GLN A 111 -7.29 2.85 21.78
C GLN A 111 -8.18 1.90 20.96
N SER A 112 -8.28 2.08 19.64
CA SER A 112 -9.09 1.19 18.81
C SER A 112 -8.49 -0.22 18.72
N LYS A 113 -9.35 -1.19 18.45
CA LYS A 113 -8.93 -2.60 18.30
C LYS A 113 -8.09 -2.79 17.04
N SER A 114 -8.38 -2.07 15.97
CA SER A 114 -7.60 -2.10 14.73
C SER A 114 -6.21 -1.51 14.92
N HIS A 115 -6.07 -0.44 15.70
CA HIS A 115 -4.78 0.15 16.06
C HIS A 115 -3.91 -0.83 16.84
N ASP A 116 -4.44 -1.38 17.93
CA ASP A 116 -3.72 -2.33 18.79
C ASP A 116 -3.27 -3.57 18.00
N LEU A 117 -4.15 -4.12 17.15
CA LEU A 117 -3.84 -5.26 16.31
C LEU A 117 -2.73 -4.94 15.29
N GLY A 118 -2.89 -3.83 14.56
CA GLY A 118 -1.90 -3.36 13.57
C GLY A 118 -0.54 -3.11 14.23
N TYR A 119 -0.53 -2.45 15.37
CA TYR A 119 0.68 -2.14 16.12
C TYR A 119 1.39 -3.39 16.62
N LYS A 120 0.66 -4.35 17.22
CA LYS A 120 1.24 -5.61 17.69
C LYS A 120 1.91 -6.41 16.57
N VAL A 121 1.31 -6.47 15.39
CA VAL A 121 1.93 -7.09 14.20
C VAL A 121 3.11 -6.26 13.70
N PHE A 122 2.99 -4.93 13.73
CA PHE A 122 4.07 -4.02 13.35
C PHE A 122 5.31 -4.16 14.24
N VAL A 123 5.17 -4.29 15.55
CA VAL A 123 6.32 -4.50 16.45
C VAL A 123 6.77 -5.97 16.53
N GLY A 124 6.09 -6.89 15.84
CA GLY A 124 6.45 -8.31 15.81
C GLY A 124 5.98 -9.12 17.03
N LYS A 125 5.11 -8.56 17.87
CA LYS A 125 4.44 -9.29 18.96
C LYS A 125 3.43 -10.32 18.44
N LEU A 126 2.84 -10.07 17.27
CA LEU A 126 1.95 -10.98 16.56
C LEU A 126 2.45 -11.21 15.13
N LYS A 127 2.12 -12.37 14.56
CA LYS A 127 2.34 -12.66 13.14
C LYS A 127 1.21 -12.05 12.31
N ALA A 128 1.53 -11.59 11.10
CA ALA A 128 0.53 -11.14 10.15
C ALA A 128 -0.22 -12.34 9.55
N ASP A 129 -1.52 -12.19 9.30
CA ASP A 129 -2.33 -13.23 8.65
C ASP A 129 -1.91 -13.40 7.18
N LYS A 130 -1.55 -12.30 6.52
CA LYS A 130 -1.04 -12.31 5.16
C LYS A 130 0.15 -11.39 4.99
N VAL A 131 1.23 -11.92 4.43
CA VAL A 131 2.37 -11.13 3.95
C VAL A 131 2.28 -11.07 2.43
N ILE A 132 2.37 -9.86 1.87
CA ILE A 132 2.30 -9.67 0.41
C ILE A 132 3.64 -9.21 -0.16
N ASP A 133 3.90 -9.65 -1.38
CA ASP A 133 5.07 -9.25 -2.16
C ASP A 133 4.73 -8.18 -3.21
N ALA A 134 5.75 -7.57 -3.79
CA ALA A 134 5.59 -6.57 -4.83
C ALA A 134 4.87 -7.15 -6.06
N LYS A 135 5.21 -8.39 -6.43
CA LYS A 135 4.66 -9.05 -7.62
C LYS A 135 3.15 -9.23 -7.53
N PHE A 136 2.62 -9.57 -6.35
CA PHE A 136 1.19 -9.67 -6.11
C PHE A 136 0.48 -8.34 -6.40
N ILE A 137 1.01 -7.23 -5.85
CA ILE A 137 0.43 -5.90 -6.06
C ILE A 137 0.51 -5.49 -7.53
N GLU A 138 1.67 -5.71 -8.17
CA GLU A 138 1.86 -5.43 -9.59
C GLU A 138 0.86 -6.17 -10.47
N ASN A 139 0.68 -7.47 -10.23
CA ASN A 139 -0.27 -8.30 -10.97
C ASN A 139 -1.71 -7.84 -10.76
N LEU A 140 -2.09 -7.50 -9.52
CA LEU A 140 -3.43 -7.01 -9.21
C LEU A 140 -3.71 -5.69 -9.92
N ILE A 141 -2.79 -4.73 -9.85
CA ILE A 141 -2.91 -3.43 -10.51
C ILE A 141 -2.97 -3.63 -12.03
N ASN A 142 -2.06 -4.41 -12.62
CA ASN A 142 -2.01 -4.64 -14.06
C ASN A 142 -3.30 -5.30 -14.59
N LYS A 143 -3.85 -6.29 -13.87
CA LYS A 143 -5.09 -6.96 -14.27
C LYS A 143 -6.28 -5.98 -14.29
N LYS A 144 -6.31 -5.01 -13.38
CA LYS A 144 -7.41 -4.05 -13.23
C LYS A 144 -7.26 -2.79 -14.07
N THR A 145 -6.02 -2.42 -14.42
CA THR A 145 -5.69 -1.19 -15.17
C THR A 145 -5.24 -1.44 -16.62
N GLY A 146 -5.27 -2.69 -17.09
CA GLY A 146 -4.86 -3.03 -18.46
C GLY A 146 -3.34 -2.95 -18.71
N GLY A 147 -2.53 -3.28 -17.70
CA GLY A 147 -1.06 -3.31 -17.85
C GLY A 147 -0.36 -1.97 -17.64
N TYR A 148 -0.99 -1.02 -16.96
CA TYR A 148 -0.48 0.32 -16.67
C TYR A 148 0.98 0.36 -16.20
N LEU A 149 1.37 -0.50 -15.26
CA LEU A 149 2.72 -0.52 -14.69
C LEU A 149 3.79 -1.04 -15.67
N ASN A 150 3.39 -1.66 -16.79
CA ASN A 150 4.30 -2.20 -17.79
C ASN A 150 4.43 -1.30 -19.03
N SER A 151 3.50 -0.36 -19.23
CA SER A 151 3.37 0.37 -20.49
C SER A 151 4.52 1.35 -20.81
N ARG A 152 5.31 1.83 -19.83
CA ARG A 152 6.27 2.94 -20.04
C ARG A 152 7.45 2.95 -19.06
N LEU A 153 8.15 1.82 -18.90
CA LEU A 153 9.36 1.81 -18.06
C LEU A 153 10.49 2.61 -18.73
N LYS A 154 10.87 3.75 -18.15
CA LYS A 154 11.99 4.56 -18.62
C LYS A 154 12.99 4.86 -17.50
N LEU A 155 14.26 4.61 -17.76
CA LEU A 155 15.33 4.79 -16.78
C LEU A 155 15.51 6.26 -16.38
N GLU A 156 15.26 7.20 -17.30
CA GLU A 156 15.33 8.65 -17.09
C GLU A 156 14.40 9.13 -15.97
N ASN A 157 13.24 8.48 -15.80
CA ASN A 157 12.25 8.84 -14.78
C ASN A 157 12.72 8.54 -13.35
N ARG A 158 13.77 7.72 -13.16
CA ARG A 158 14.34 7.44 -11.83
C ARG A 158 14.82 8.70 -11.12
N TYR A 159 15.28 9.68 -11.88
CA TYR A 159 15.90 10.91 -11.36
C TYR A 159 14.89 12.01 -11.04
N SER A 160 13.61 11.84 -11.41
CA SER A 160 12.53 12.82 -11.23
C SER A 160 11.92 12.82 -9.81
N ALA A 161 12.44 12.00 -8.89
CA ALA A 161 12.02 11.93 -7.49
C ALA A 161 13.21 12.30 -6.57
N PRO A 162 12.99 12.83 -5.34
CA PRO A 162 14.07 13.26 -4.47
C PRO A 162 14.87 12.04 -4.01
N VAL A 163 15.95 11.74 -4.72
CA VAL A 163 16.94 10.78 -4.30
C VAL A 163 17.91 11.54 -3.41
N ILE A 164 17.96 11.17 -2.13
CA ILE A 164 19.12 11.48 -1.29
C ILE A 164 20.34 10.97 -2.05
N LYS A 165 21.13 11.91 -2.60
CA LYS A 165 22.30 11.66 -3.44
C LYS A 165 23.28 10.73 -2.70
N ARG A 166 23.20 9.42 -2.93
CA ARG A 166 24.33 8.52 -2.68
C ARG A 166 24.52 7.58 -3.88
N SER A 167 25.50 7.97 -4.69
CA SER A 167 26.35 7.15 -5.57
C SER A 167 25.66 6.21 -6.57
N VAL A 168 25.34 6.76 -7.76
CA VAL A 168 25.18 5.98 -9.02
C VAL A 168 26.48 6.04 -9.85
N THR A 169 27.63 6.34 -9.23
CA THR A 169 28.89 6.59 -9.96
C THR A 169 29.70 5.35 -10.38
N ASN A 170 29.29 4.13 -10.03
CA ASN A 170 30.16 2.95 -10.24
C ASN A 170 29.71 1.93 -11.30
N LEU A 171 28.69 2.22 -12.13
CA LEU A 171 28.24 1.28 -13.18
C LEU A 171 28.71 1.62 -14.61
N LYS A 172 29.56 2.64 -14.82
CA LYS A 172 30.04 3.04 -16.16
C LYS A 172 31.52 2.78 -16.46
N LYS A 173 32.27 2.07 -15.60
CA LYS A 173 33.65 1.66 -15.90
C LYS A 173 33.77 0.14 -15.99
N LYS A 174 33.25 -0.45 -17.07
CA LYS A 174 33.67 -1.79 -17.55
C LYS A 174 33.16 -2.03 -18.98
N SER A 175 33.72 -1.31 -19.93
CA SER A 175 33.72 -1.68 -21.36
C SER A 175 34.56 -0.69 -22.16
N ARG A 176 35.89 -0.81 -22.06
CA ARG A 176 36.82 -0.47 -23.12
C ARG A 176 37.86 -1.59 -23.14
N ILE A 177 37.69 -2.51 -24.08
CA ILE A 177 38.78 -3.26 -24.70
C ILE A 177 39.08 -2.47 -25.98
#